data_AF-A0A971LFC4-F1
#
_entry.id   AF-A0A971LFC4-F1
#
_cell.length_a   1.000
_cell.length_b   1.000
_cell.length_c   1.000
_cell.angle_alpha   90.00
_cell.angle_beta   90.00
_cell.angle_gamma   90.00
#
_symmetry.space_group_name_H-M   'P 1'
#
loop_
_entity.id
_entity.type
_entity.pdbx_description
1 polymer ?
#
loop_
_entity_poly.entity_id
_entity_poly.type
_entity_poly.pdbx_seq_one_letter_code
_entity_poly.pdbx_strand_id
1 'polypeptide(L)'
;MSNTYSTSEIAKLIGIHPNTVRLYEELELIPIPRRKPNGYRIFEDIHLEQFRLARTALQVGVLQNGLRKRAMEIVKVSAAGDFDQAIKLAEQYLRQIQYEITNAEEAIRITEQILNGSEQPDNSVCLTRKETADYLQISIDALRNWEMNGLLKIKRRENGYRVYTDEDLKTLKIIRSLRCANYSLSAILRMLNTLSDNPGANIRVVIDSPNTSDDIISVCDKLLTSLSNAEQNASRMLSRLHAMKNKFS
;
A
#
# COMPACT_ATOMS: atom_id res chain seq x y z
N MET A 1 -38.64 -13.42 8.07
CA MET A 1 -37.91 -14.71 8.00
C MET A 1 -36.55 -14.41 7.39
N SER A 2 -35.45 -14.83 8.04
CA SER A 2 -34.12 -14.69 7.44
C SER A 2 -33.95 -15.72 6.34
N ASN A 3 -33.38 -15.32 5.20
CA ASN A 3 -33.09 -16.26 4.12
C ASN A 3 -31.95 -17.19 4.54
N THR A 4 -32.05 -18.46 4.14
CA THR A 4 -30.99 -19.44 4.37
C THR A 4 -30.31 -19.84 3.07
N TYR A 5 -29.00 -20.04 3.12
CA TYR A 5 -28.16 -20.35 1.97
C TYR A 5 -27.24 -21.55 2.25
N SER A 6 -27.00 -22.35 1.21
CA SER A 6 -25.98 -23.38 1.17
C SER A 6 -24.60 -22.80 0.80
N THR A 7 -23.55 -23.60 0.96
CA THR A 7 -22.18 -23.23 0.54
C THR A 7 -22.10 -22.87 -0.94
N SER A 8 -22.77 -23.62 -1.81
CA SER A 8 -22.81 -23.37 -3.26
C SER A 8 -23.54 -22.08 -3.61
N GLU A 9 -24.62 -21.75 -2.90
CA GLU A 9 -25.35 -20.50 -3.11
C GLU A 9 -24.54 -19.29 -2.66
N ILE A 10 -23.90 -19.35 -1.49
CA ILE A 10 -22.97 -18.30 -1.04
C ILE A 10 -21.82 -18.12 -2.04
N ALA A 11 -21.18 -19.22 -2.45
CA ALA A 11 -20.08 -19.19 -3.42
C ALA A 11 -20.50 -18.47 -4.72
N LYS A 12 -21.70 -18.78 -5.24
CA LYS A 12 -22.26 -18.15 -6.44
C LYS A 12 -22.60 -16.67 -6.22
N LEU A 13 -23.25 -16.31 -5.12
CA LEU A 13 -23.65 -14.93 -4.80
C LEU A 13 -22.45 -14.00 -4.56
N ILE A 14 -21.37 -14.54 -4.01
CA ILE A 14 -20.15 -13.79 -3.69
C ILE A 14 -19.14 -13.81 -4.85
N GLY A 15 -19.29 -14.75 -5.79
CA GLY A 15 -18.36 -14.92 -6.91
C GLY A 15 -17.01 -15.52 -6.47
N ILE A 16 -17.04 -16.54 -5.61
CA ILE A 16 -15.86 -17.26 -5.13
C ILE A 16 -16.03 -18.77 -5.25
N HIS A 17 -14.91 -19.49 -5.21
CA HIS A 17 -14.94 -20.95 -5.19
C HIS A 17 -15.50 -21.47 -3.84
N PRO A 18 -16.27 -22.57 -3.80
CA PRO A 18 -16.77 -23.16 -2.56
C PRO A 18 -15.68 -23.46 -1.51
N ASN A 19 -14.45 -23.81 -1.93
CA ASN A 19 -13.33 -23.98 -1.00
C ASN A 19 -12.92 -22.66 -0.33
N THR A 20 -13.07 -21.52 -1.01
CA THR A 20 -12.81 -20.20 -0.41
C THR A 20 -13.83 -19.88 0.68
N VAL A 21 -15.08 -20.35 0.55
CA VAL A 21 -16.10 -20.25 1.61
C VAL A 21 -15.62 -20.99 2.88
N ARG A 22 -15.05 -22.18 2.72
CA ARG A 22 -14.49 -22.97 3.83
C ARG A 22 -13.28 -22.28 4.44
N LEU A 23 -12.37 -21.77 3.62
CA LEU A 23 -11.22 -21.01 4.07
C LEU A 23 -11.62 -19.79 4.92
N TYR A 24 -12.68 -19.08 4.55
CA TYR A 24 -13.13 -17.92 5.33
C TYR A 24 -13.69 -18.32 6.70
N GLU A 25 -14.36 -19.46 6.79
CA GLU A 25 -14.77 -20.03 8.08
C GLU A 25 -13.55 -20.42 8.93
N GLU A 26 -12.58 -21.14 8.33
CA GLU A 26 -11.33 -21.56 9.01
C GLU A 26 -10.51 -20.38 9.51
N LEU A 27 -10.51 -19.26 8.78
CA LEU A 27 -9.84 -18.03 9.16
C LEU A 27 -10.66 -17.13 10.09
N GLU A 28 -11.86 -17.57 10.52
CA GLU A 28 -12.77 -16.84 11.40
C GLU A 28 -13.21 -15.48 10.83
N LEU A 29 -13.35 -15.40 9.51
CA LEU A 29 -13.78 -14.17 8.82
C LEU A 29 -15.30 -14.05 8.74
N ILE A 30 -16.01 -15.06 9.22
CA ILE A 30 -17.46 -15.14 9.27
C ILE A 30 -17.93 -15.67 10.64
N PRO A 31 -19.14 -15.30 11.10
CA PRO A 31 -19.78 -15.99 12.21
C PRO A 31 -19.85 -17.50 11.96
N ILE A 32 -19.80 -18.27 13.04
CA ILE A 32 -19.90 -19.73 12.96
C ILE A 32 -21.27 -20.11 12.38
N PRO A 33 -21.32 -20.76 11.20
CA PRO A 33 -22.59 -21.10 10.59
C PRO A 33 -23.28 -22.25 11.33
N ARG A 34 -24.61 -22.22 11.35
CA ARG A 34 -25.41 -23.35 11.80
C ARG A 34 -25.22 -24.54 10.87
N ARG A 35 -25.52 -25.74 11.37
CA ARG A 35 -25.39 -26.98 10.58
C ARG A 35 -26.71 -27.76 10.61
N LYS A 36 -27.05 -28.36 9.47
CA LYS A 36 -28.13 -29.35 9.36
C LYS A 36 -27.74 -30.64 10.10
N PRO A 37 -28.70 -31.52 10.42
CA PRO A 37 -28.40 -32.83 11.03
C PRO A 37 -27.41 -33.69 10.22
N ASN A 38 -27.38 -33.53 8.90
CA ASN A 38 -26.44 -34.19 8.00
C ASN A 38 -25.06 -33.48 7.90
N GLY A 39 -24.78 -32.49 8.75
CA GLY A 39 -23.50 -31.78 8.83
C GLY A 39 -23.31 -30.63 7.83
N TYR A 40 -24.27 -30.40 6.91
CA TYR A 40 -24.19 -29.33 5.92
C TYR A 40 -24.39 -27.94 6.55
N ARG A 41 -23.59 -26.96 6.12
CA ARG A 41 -23.65 -25.57 6.58
C ARG A 41 -24.94 -24.88 6.14
N ILE A 42 -25.52 -24.10 7.04
CA ILE A 42 -26.63 -23.19 6.80
C ILE A 42 -26.10 -21.79 7.08
N PHE A 43 -26.04 -20.98 6.03
CA PHE A 43 -25.72 -19.57 6.11
C PHE A 43 -27.01 -18.74 6.16
N GLU A 44 -26.96 -17.61 6.83
CA GLU A 44 -28.06 -16.66 6.99
C GLU A 44 -27.65 -15.29 6.41
N ASP A 45 -28.55 -14.32 6.37
CA ASP A 45 -28.29 -12.99 5.80
C ASP A 45 -27.05 -12.29 6.39
N ILE A 46 -26.78 -12.48 7.69
CA ILE A 46 -25.57 -11.95 8.36
C ILE A 46 -24.28 -12.51 7.75
N HIS A 47 -24.28 -13.80 7.39
CA HIS A 47 -23.12 -14.43 6.78
C HIS A 47 -22.90 -13.87 5.38
N LEU A 48 -23.96 -13.68 4.59
CA LEU A 48 -23.86 -13.10 3.26
C LEU A 48 -23.23 -11.69 3.30
N GLU A 49 -23.70 -10.82 4.21
CA GLU A 49 -23.11 -9.49 4.37
C GLU A 49 -21.67 -9.53 4.89
N GLN A 50 -21.38 -10.45 5.81
CA GLN A 50 -20.02 -10.63 6.31
C GLN A 50 -19.06 -11.14 5.21
N PHE A 51 -19.49 -12.03 4.32
CA PHE A 51 -18.71 -12.41 3.14
C PHE A 51 -18.45 -11.22 2.23
N ARG A 52 -19.44 -10.34 2.01
CA ARG A 52 -19.26 -9.11 1.23
C ARG A 52 -18.25 -8.16 1.89
N LEU A 53 -18.30 -8.03 3.22
CA LEU A 53 -17.32 -7.24 3.99
C LEU A 53 -15.90 -7.82 3.81
N ALA A 54 -15.71 -9.12 4.05
CA ALA A 54 -14.43 -9.80 3.89
C ALA A 54 -13.86 -9.66 2.47
N ARG A 55 -14.71 -9.80 1.44
CA ARG A 55 -14.30 -9.58 0.05
C ARG A 55 -13.85 -8.14 -0.21
N THR A 56 -14.57 -7.16 0.33
CA THR A 56 -14.20 -5.74 0.18
C THR A 56 -12.85 -5.46 0.85
N ALA A 57 -12.61 -6.01 2.05
CA ALA A 57 -11.34 -5.86 2.75
C ALA A 57 -10.15 -6.51 2.01
N LEU A 58 -10.38 -7.67 1.39
CA LEU A 58 -9.35 -8.46 0.71
C LEU A 58 -9.10 -8.05 -0.76
N GLN A 59 -9.87 -7.12 -1.31
CA GLN A 59 -9.76 -6.66 -2.70
C GLN A 59 -8.49 -5.84 -2.96
N VAL A 60 -7.95 -5.15 -1.96
CA VAL A 60 -6.76 -4.30 -2.16
C VAL A 60 -5.53 -4.98 -1.58
N GLY A 61 -4.50 -5.12 -2.42
CA GLY A 61 -3.20 -5.67 -2.05
C GLY A 61 -2.33 -4.71 -1.24
N VAL A 62 -2.87 -3.83 -0.39
CA VAL A 62 -2.01 -2.89 0.35
C VAL A 62 -1.18 -3.64 1.39
N LEU A 63 0.13 -3.66 1.20
CA LEU A 63 1.07 -4.42 2.05
C LEU A 63 1.82 -3.54 3.05
N GLN A 64 1.68 -2.22 2.96
CA GLN A 64 2.49 -1.29 3.75
C GLN A 64 1.88 -0.99 5.13
N ASN A 65 2.75 -0.65 6.08
CA ASN A 65 2.41 -0.10 7.40
C ASN A 65 1.32 -0.85 8.17
N GLY A 66 1.25 -2.18 7.99
CA GLY A 66 0.30 -3.05 8.68
C GLY A 66 -1.15 -2.90 8.23
N LEU A 67 -1.43 -2.19 7.12
CA LEU A 67 -2.79 -1.92 6.64
C LEU A 67 -3.58 -3.21 6.38
N ARG A 68 -2.96 -4.23 5.75
CA ARG A 68 -3.59 -5.55 5.58
C ARG A 68 -3.99 -6.20 6.89
N LYS A 69 -3.15 -6.10 7.92
CA LYS A 69 -3.42 -6.68 9.25
C LYS A 69 -4.62 -6.00 9.89
N ARG A 70 -4.71 -4.67 9.81
CA ARG A 70 -5.86 -3.90 10.32
C ARG A 70 -7.16 -4.21 9.57
N ALA A 71 -7.11 -4.32 8.25
CA ALA A 71 -8.28 -4.72 7.45
C ALA A 71 -8.80 -6.11 7.88
N MET A 72 -7.89 -7.06 8.10
CA MET A 72 -8.24 -8.40 8.61
C MET A 72 -8.83 -8.37 10.02
N GLU A 73 -8.27 -7.54 10.90
CA GLU A 73 -8.77 -7.36 12.26
C GLU A 73 -10.21 -6.82 12.27
N ILE A 74 -10.51 -5.81 11.45
CA ILE A 74 -11.88 -5.27 11.29
C ILE A 74 -12.87 -6.38 10.91
N VAL A 75 -12.50 -7.21 9.93
CA VAL A 75 -13.35 -8.31 9.46
C VAL A 75 -13.59 -9.33 10.59
N LYS A 76 -12.54 -9.72 11.33
CA LYS A 76 -12.66 -10.66 12.45
C LYS A 76 -13.52 -10.13 13.59
N VAL A 77 -13.34 -8.87 13.98
CA VAL A 77 -14.14 -8.23 15.03
C VAL A 77 -15.61 -8.15 14.62
N SER A 78 -15.90 -7.81 13.36
CA SER A 78 -17.26 -7.87 12.80
C SER A 78 -17.84 -9.28 12.79
N ALA A 79 -17.02 -10.29 12.48
CA ALA A 79 -17.44 -11.71 12.48
C ALA A 79 -17.80 -12.21 13.89
N ALA A 80 -17.18 -11.65 14.93
CA ALA A 80 -17.52 -11.91 16.33
C ALA A 80 -18.79 -11.18 16.80
N GLY A 81 -19.39 -10.32 15.96
CA GLY A 81 -20.61 -9.58 16.26
C GLY A 81 -20.39 -8.22 16.94
N ASP A 82 -19.14 -7.82 17.21
CA ASP A 82 -18.82 -6.52 17.80
C ASP A 82 -18.73 -5.44 16.71
N PHE A 83 -19.89 -5.00 16.22
CA PHE A 83 -19.96 -4.01 15.14
C PHE A 83 -19.46 -2.63 15.59
N ASP A 84 -19.65 -2.26 16.86
CA ASP A 84 -19.18 -0.98 17.40
C ASP A 84 -17.65 -0.88 17.35
N GLN A 85 -16.95 -1.90 17.82
CA GLN A 85 -15.50 -1.93 17.74
C GLN A 85 -15.02 -2.07 16.29
N ALA A 86 -15.70 -2.85 15.45
CA ALA A 86 -15.35 -2.97 14.03
C ALA A 86 -15.45 -1.62 13.30
N ILE A 87 -16.49 -0.83 13.56
CA ILE A 87 -16.66 0.53 13.00
C ILE A 87 -15.52 1.43 13.47
N LYS A 88 -15.22 1.47 14.76
CA LYS A 88 -14.12 2.27 15.31
C LYS A 88 -12.76 1.92 14.68
N LEU A 89 -12.48 0.63 14.50
CA LEU A 89 -11.27 0.17 13.82
C LEU A 89 -11.26 0.55 12.34
N ALA A 90 -12.40 0.48 11.66
CA ALA A 90 -12.53 0.89 10.25
C ALA A 90 -12.30 2.40 10.07
N GLU A 91 -12.77 3.25 10.98
CA GLU A 91 -12.49 4.69 10.95
C GLU A 91 -11.00 4.99 11.18
N GLN A 92 -10.35 4.28 12.11
CA GLN A 92 -8.90 4.40 12.35
C GLN A 92 -8.10 3.94 11.12
N TYR A 93 -8.54 2.86 10.48
CA TYR A 93 -7.95 2.35 9.26
C TYR A 93 -8.07 3.36 8.10
N LEU A 94 -9.25 3.97 7.91
CA LEU A 94 -9.47 5.01 6.90
C LEU A 94 -8.57 6.23 7.14
N ARG A 95 -8.48 6.72 8.38
CA ARG A 95 -7.57 7.83 8.73
C ARG A 95 -6.10 7.51 8.44
N GLN A 96 -5.68 6.27 8.69
CA GLN A 96 -4.32 5.86 8.37
C GLN A 96 -4.08 5.87 6.85
N ILE A 97 -5.01 5.34 6.04
CA ILE A 97 -4.87 5.38 4.58
C ILE A 97 -4.76 6.82 4.08
N GLN A 98 -5.60 7.73 4.59
CA GLN A 98 -5.56 9.15 4.24
C GLN A 98 -4.24 9.82 4.60
N TYR A 99 -3.67 9.44 5.74
CA TYR A 99 -2.33 9.88 6.13
C TYR A 99 -1.25 9.35 5.15
N GLU A 100 -1.31 8.08 4.76
CA GLU A 100 -0.37 7.53 3.76
C GLU A 100 -0.51 8.23 2.40
N ILE A 101 -1.72 8.55 1.95
CA ILE A 101 -1.96 9.34 0.73
C ILE A 101 -1.28 10.69 0.87
N THR A 102 -1.54 11.41 1.96
CA THR A 102 -0.96 12.74 2.19
C THR A 102 0.57 12.69 2.24
N ASN A 103 1.14 11.66 2.87
CA ASN A 103 2.59 11.45 2.92
C ASN A 103 3.18 11.18 1.52
N ALA A 104 2.50 10.39 0.70
CA ALA A 104 2.88 10.12 -0.69
C ALA A 104 2.85 11.39 -1.57
N GLU A 105 1.78 12.17 -1.46
CA GLU A 105 1.63 13.48 -2.12
C GLU A 105 2.73 14.47 -1.70
N GLU A 106 3.00 14.54 -0.40
CA GLU A 106 4.01 15.43 0.16
C GLU A 106 5.40 15.08 -0.37
N ALA A 107 5.73 13.79 -0.49
CA ALA A 107 7.01 13.37 -1.05
C ALA A 107 7.18 13.75 -2.52
N ILE A 108 6.09 13.73 -3.31
CA ILE A 108 6.08 14.26 -4.69
C ILE A 108 6.34 15.77 -4.66
N ARG A 109 5.62 16.51 -3.81
CA ARG A 109 5.80 17.98 -3.69
C ARG A 109 7.23 18.37 -3.32
N ILE A 110 7.83 17.67 -2.35
CA ILE A 110 9.24 17.88 -1.96
C ILE A 110 10.16 17.58 -3.14
N THR A 111 9.87 16.53 -3.91
CA THR A 111 10.65 16.18 -5.11
C THR A 111 10.61 17.31 -6.14
N GLU A 112 9.42 17.84 -6.43
CA GLU A 112 9.25 18.99 -7.34
C GLU A 112 10.01 20.23 -6.85
N GLN A 113 9.98 20.52 -5.54
CA GLN A 113 10.73 21.63 -4.96
C GLN A 113 12.25 21.46 -5.09
N ILE A 114 12.77 20.25 -4.87
CA ILE A 114 14.21 19.98 -5.01
C ILE A 114 14.65 20.13 -6.48
N LEU A 115 13.81 19.69 -7.43
CA LEU A 115 14.11 19.78 -8.86
C LEU A 115 14.02 21.23 -9.38
N ASN A 116 13.07 22.02 -8.87
CA ASN A 116 12.89 23.42 -9.26
C ASN A 116 13.83 24.39 -8.51
N GLY A 117 14.48 23.92 -7.44
CA GLY A 117 15.41 24.73 -6.63
C GLY A 117 16.62 25.19 -7.45
N SER A 118 16.82 26.52 -7.50
CA SER A 118 17.82 27.21 -8.31
C SER A 118 19.24 27.24 -7.72
N GLU A 119 19.53 26.46 -6.69
CA GLU A 119 20.90 26.31 -6.19
C GLU A 119 21.75 25.61 -7.25
N GLN A 120 22.57 26.35 -7.99
CA GLN A 120 23.62 25.73 -8.81
C GLN A 120 24.52 24.93 -7.87
N PRO A 121 24.67 23.60 -8.06
CA PRO A 121 25.56 22.82 -7.23
C PRO A 121 26.99 23.35 -7.47
N ASP A 122 27.57 23.94 -6.43
CA ASP A 122 28.96 24.41 -6.43
C ASP A 122 29.94 23.22 -6.59
N ASN A 123 29.44 21.98 -6.38
CA ASN A 123 30.18 20.71 -6.45
C ASN A 123 31.46 20.72 -5.60
N SER A 124 31.54 21.64 -4.64
CA SER A 124 32.62 21.77 -3.68
C SER A 124 32.52 20.69 -2.60
N VAL A 125 31.31 20.15 -2.37
CA VAL A 125 31.09 19.02 -1.49
C VAL A 125 31.49 17.71 -2.17
N CYS A 126 32.36 16.96 -1.50
CA CYS A 126 32.80 15.63 -1.92
C CYS A 126 32.77 14.70 -0.71
N LEU A 127 31.63 14.05 -0.47
CA LEU A 127 31.47 13.15 0.66
C LEU A 127 31.85 11.71 0.30
N THR A 128 32.35 10.97 1.28
CA THR A 128 32.43 9.51 1.25
C THR A 128 31.05 8.90 1.50
N ARG A 129 30.88 7.62 1.16
CA ARG A 129 29.62 6.90 1.40
C ARG A 129 29.12 6.99 2.85
N LYS A 130 30.04 6.90 3.81
CA LYS A 130 29.70 6.96 5.24
C LYS A 130 29.15 8.35 5.59
N GLU A 131 29.88 9.40 5.22
CA GLU A 131 29.47 10.79 5.47
C GLU A 131 28.15 11.12 4.76
N THR A 132 27.94 10.62 3.54
CA THR A 132 26.67 10.77 2.82
C THR A 132 25.52 10.07 3.53
N ALA A 133 25.73 8.85 4.03
CA ALA A 133 24.72 8.12 4.79
C ALA A 133 24.36 8.85 6.09
N ASP A 134 25.37 9.33 6.82
CA ASP A 134 25.22 10.10 8.05
C ASP A 134 24.48 11.43 7.79
N TYR A 135 24.86 12.17 6.75
CA TYR A 135 24.22 13.42 6.33
C TYR A 135 22.73 13.23 5.97
N LEU A 136 22.42 12.13 5.27
CA LEU A 136 21.05 11.77 4.89
C LEU A 136 20.29 11.04 6.00
N GLN A 137 20.92 10.73 7.14
CA GLN A 137 20.35 9.95 8.22
C GLN A 137 19.76 8.60 7.74
N ILE A 138 20.51 7.92 6.86
CA ILE A 138 20.16 6.58 6.34
C ILE A 138 21.28 5.59 6.69
N SER A 139 20.99 4.29 6.61
CA SER A 139 22.06 3.29 6.73
C SER A 139 22.94 3.26 5.48
N ILE A 140 24.21 2.89 5.67
CA ILE A 140 25.14 2.63 4.56
C ILE A 140 24.58 1.56 3.61
N ASP A 141 23.89 0.55 4.15
CA ASP A 141 23.26 -0.50 3.36
C ASP A 141 22.09 0.00 2.54
N ALA A 142 21.31 0.97 3.02
CA ALA A 142 20.27 1.61 2.22
C ALA A 142 20.88 2.35 1.02
N LEU A 143 21.92 3.14 1.25
CA LEU A 143 22.64 3.83 0.18
C LEU A 143 23.26 2.84 -0.83
N ARG A 144 23.86 1.76 -0.34
CA ARG A 144 24.39 0.67 -1.17
C ARG A 144 23.29 -0.01 -1.99
N ASN A 145 22.13 -0.26 -1.38
CA ASN A 145 20.99 -0.87 -2.05
C ASN A 145 20.49 0.01 -3.20
N TRP A 146 20.41 1.33 -3.00
CA TRP A 146 19.99 2.27 -4.04
C TRP A 146 20.95 2.29 -5.24
N GLU A 147 22.27 2.26 -4.98
CA GLU A 147 23.27 2.11 -6.05
C GLU A 147 23.12 0.78 -6.80
N MET A 148 22.93 -0.33 -6.08
CA MET A 148 22.79 -1.66 -6.70
C MET A 148 21.53 -1.77 -7.57
N ASN A 149 20.46 -1.06 -7.20
CA ASN A 149 19.23 -0.98 -7.99
C ASN A 149 19.29 0.09 -9.09
N GLY A 150 20.46 0.71 -9.33
CA GLY A 150 20.69 1.62 -10.44
C GLY A 150 20.09 3.02 -10.26
N LEU A 151 19.65 3.39 -9.05
CA LEU A 151 19.07 4.72 -8.82
C LEU A 151 20.07 5.85 -9.00
N LEU A 152 21.36 5.59 -8.77
CA LEU A 152 22.44 6.52 -9.08
C LEU A 152 23.68 5.79 -9.57
N LYS A 153 24.47 6.48 -10.39
CA LYS A 153 25.79 6.04 -10.83
C LYS A 153 26.88 6.96 -10.27
N ILE A 154 27.42 6.57 -9.12
CA ILE A 154 28.38 7.38 -8.35
C ILE A 154 29.79 7.29 -8.94
N LYS A 155 30.45 8.44 -9.07
CA LYS A 155 31.83 8.56 -9.56
C LYS A 155 32.82 8.01 -8.52
N ARG A 156 33.99 7.57 -9.01
CA ARG A 156 35.10 7.11 -8.17
C ARG A 156 36.32 8.00 -8.36
N ARG A 157 37.06 8.25 -7.27
CA ARG A 157 38.40 8.83 -7.32
C ARG A 157 39.40 7.82 -7.85
N GLU A 158 40.60 8.31 -8.20
CA GLU A 158 41.73 7.48 -8.63
C GLU A 158 42.10 6.39 -7.62
N ASN A 159 41.94 6.68 -6.32
CA ASN A 159 42.15 5.72 -5.24
C ASN A 159 41.00 4.68 -5.07
N GLY A 160 40.02 4.66 -5.98
CA GLY A 160 38.92 3.71 -6.02
C GLY A 160 37.74 4.00 -5.08
N TYR A 161 37.85 5.02 -4.21
CA TYR A 161 36.76 5.41 -3.30
C TYR A 161 35.64 6.15 -4.05
N ARG A 162 34.40 5.92 -3.60
CA ARG A 162 33.22 6.64 -4.11
C ARG A 162 33.17 8.04 -3.53
N VAL A 163 32.76 8.98 -4.36
CA VAL A 163 32.58 10.38 -3.99
C VAL A 163 31.22 10.84 -4.45
N TYR A 164 30.49 11.45 -3.53
CA TYR A 164 29.16 11.99 -3.75
C TYR A 164 29.25 13.50 -3.81
N THR A 165 28.78 14.08 -4.92
CA THR A 165 28.74 15.53 -5.15
C THR A 165 27.43 16.14 -4.66
N ASP A 166 27.29 17.46 -4.71
CA ASP A 166 26.04 18.15 -4.41
C ASP A 166 24.89 17.70 -5.31
N GLU A 167 25.17 17.42 -6.58
CA GLU A 167 24.20 16.88 -7.53
C GLU A 167 23.73 15.46 -7.13
N ASP A 168 24.66 14.60 -6.69
CA ASP A 168 24.33 13.28 -6.14
C ASP A 168 23.47 13.43 -4.87
N LEU A 169 23.81 14.39 -3.99
CA LEU A 169 23.07 14.64 -2.76
C LEU A 169 21.65 15.13 -3.02
N LYS A 170 21.41 15.95 -4.05
CA LYS A 170 20.06 16.34 -4.47
C LYS A 170 19.24 15.12 -4.89
N THR A 171 19.80 14.28 -5.75
CA THR A 171 19.15 13.04 -6.21
C THR A 171 18.88 12.09 -5.03
N LEU A 172 19.81 11.96 -4.11
CA LEU A 172 19.65 11.16 -2.91
C LEU A 172 18.59 11.71 -1.94
N LYS A 173 18.44 13.03 -1.81
CA LYS A 173 17.36 13.65 -1.03
C LYS A 173 15.98 13.31 -1.63
N ILE A 174 15.86 13.33 -2.96
CA ILE A 174 14.65 12.91 -3.67
C ILE A 174 14.34 11.44 -3.38
N ILE A 175 15.32 10.54 -3.60
CA ILE A 175 15.16 9.11 -3.35
C ILE A 175 14.75 8.86 -1.90
N ARG A 176 15.41 9.52 -0.94
CA ARG A 176 15.07 9.41 0.49
C ARG A 176 13.62 9.82 0.75
N SER A 177 13.20 10.98 0.24
CA SER A 177 11.82 11.49 0.42
C SER A 177 10.79 10.47 -0.07
N LEU A 178 10.95 9.99 -1.30
CA LEU A 178 10.03 9.03 -1.93
C LEU A 178 10.07 7.66 -1.23
N ARG A 179 11.23 7.21 -0.75
CA ARG A 179 11.35 5.96 0.02
C ARG A 179 10.70 6.04 1.39
N CYS A 180 10.78 7.19 2.07
CA CYS A 180 10.05 7.44 3.32
C CYS A 180 8.53 7.43 3.13
N ALA A 181 8.05 7.83 1.94
CA ALA A 181 6.67 7.69 1.53
C ALA A 181 6.31 6.33 0.90
N ASN A 182 7.22 5.35 0.98
CA ASN A 182 7.03 3.97 0.54
C ASN A 182 6.86 3.75 -0.99
N TYR A 183 7.21 4.72 -1.84
CA TYR A 183 7.34 4.47 -3.29
C TYR A 183 8.43 3.43 -3.55
N SER A 184 8.17 2.42 -4.38
CA SER A 184 9.17 1.39 -4.69
C SER A 184 10.43 1.96 -5.36
N LEU A 185 11.53 1.20 -5.29
CA LEU A 185 12.74 1.55 -6.04
C LEU A 185 12.47 1.59 -7.55
N SER A 186 11.62 0.70 -8.07
CA SER A 186 11.24 0.64 -9.48
C SER A 186 10.48 1.91 -9.93
N ALA A 187 9.53 2.38 -9.11
CA ALA A 187 8.80 3.62 -9.38
C ALA A 187 9.72 4.84 -9.37
N ILE A 188 10.63 4.90 -8.40
CA ILE A 188 11.61 5.99 -8.31
C ILE A 188 12.58 5.94 -9.50
N LEU A 189 13.10 4.77 -9.87
CA LEU A 189 13.99 4.62 -11.01
C LEU A 189 13.31 5.06 -12.31
N ARG A 190 12.06 4.63 -12.52
CA ARG A 190 11.26 5.05 -13.67
C ARG A 190 11.10 6.55 -13.72
N MET A 191 10.73 7.18 -12.60
CA MET A 191 10.61 8.63 -12.49
C MET A 191 11.92 9.34 -12.82
N LEU A 192 13.06 8.91 -12.25
CA LEU A 192 14.37 9.52 -12.51
C LEU A 192 14.77 9.40 -13.99
N ASN A 193 14.60 8.23 -14.60
CA ASN A 193 14.91 8.02 -16.01
C ASN A 193 14.03 8.91 -16.92
N THR A 194 12.72 8.97 -16.66
CA THR A 194 11.82 9.81 -17.45
C THR A 194 12.16 11.30 -17.33
N LEU A 195 12.55 11.77 -16.15
CA LEU A 195 12.94 13.17 -15.95
C LEU A 195 14.29 13.51 -16.60
N SER A 196 15.20 12.53 -16.71
CA SER A 196 16.45 12.70 -17.46
C SER A 196 16.20 12.95 -18.94
N ASP A 197 15.20 12.29 -19.53
CA ASP A 197 14.86 12.45 -20.96
C ASP A 197 13.88 13.60 -21.20
N ASN A 198 12.98 13.86 -20.25
CA ASN A 198 11.96 14.90 -20.31
C ASN A 198 11.79 15.59 -18.94
N PRO A 199 12.54 16.68 -18.67
CA PRO A 199 12.48 17.39 -17.40
C PRO A 199 11.09 17.98 -17.06
N GLY A 200 10.23 18.18 -18.06
CA GLY A 200 8.86 18.70 -17.89
C GLY A 200 7.81 17.62 -17.64
N ALA A 201 8.21 16.35 -17.49
CA ALA A 201 7.27 15.26 -17.25
C ALA A 201 6.53 15.42 -15.93
N ASN A 202 5.25 15.06 -15.90
CA ASN A 202 4.45 15.11 -14.69
C ASN A 202 4.84 13.98 -13.73
N ILE A 203 5.52 14.34 -12.65
CA ILE A 203 6.08 13.39 -11.67
C ILE A 203 5.00 12.48 -11.08
N ARG A 204 3.87 13.06 -10.68
CA ARG A 204 2.71 12.33 -10.14
C ARG A 204 2.26 11.21 -11.07
N VAL A 205 2.18 11.48 -12.38
CA VAL A 205 1.74 10.49 -13.37
C VAL A 205 2.80 9.41 -13.56
N VAL A 206 4.06 9.79 -13.74
CA VAL A 206 5.15 8.85 -14.05
C VAL A 206 5.41 7.89 -12.89
N ILE A 207 5.45 8.40 -11.67
CA ILE A 207 5.77 7.58 -10.49
C ILE A 207 4.69 6.55 -10.18
N ASP A 208 3.44 6.78 -10.61
CA ASP A 208 2.30 5.88 -10.38
C ASP A 208 1.96 5.00 -11.61
N SER A 209 2.71 5.12 -12.71
CA SER A 209 2.43 4.43 -13.98
C SER A 209 3.56 3.46 -14.37
N PRO A 210 3.55 2.19 -13.91
CA PRO A 210 4.50 1.16 -14.34
C PRO A 210 4.35 0.82 -15.82
N ASN A 211 5.43 0.32 -16.39
CA ASN A 211 5.49 0.01 -17.80
C ASN A 211 4.72 -1.27 -18.10
N THR A 212 4.19 -1.37 -19.33
CA THR A 212 3.45 -2.56 -19.78
C THR A 212 4.33 -3.81 -19.89
N SER A 213 5.65 -3.65 -19.91
CA SER A 213 6.64 -4.73 -19.96
C SER A 213 7.17 -5.17 -18.59
N ASP A 214 6.66 -4.60 -17.49
CA ASP A 214 7.13 -4.97 -16.15
C ASP A 214 6.55 -6.35 -15.75
N ASP A 215 7.40 -7.38 -15.68
CA ASP A 215 7.00 -8.76 -15.34
C ASP A 215 6.42 -8.89 -13.92
N ILE A 216 6.83 -8.00 -13.00
CA ILE A 216 6.37 -7.98 -11.61
C ILE A 216 6.03 -6.54 -11.22
N ILE A 217 4.73 -6.24 -11.11
CA ILE A 217 4.23 -4.96 -10.62
C ILE A 217 3.82 -5.10 -9.15
N SER A 218 4.56 -4.43 -8.28
CA SER A 218 4.23 -4.26 -6.87
C SER A 218 3.15 -3.21 -6.69
N VAL A 219 2.37 -3.33 -5.62
CA VAL A 219 1.39 -2.31 -5.18
C VAL A 219 2.06 -0.94 -4.99
N CYS A 220 3.33 -0.95 -4.61
CA CYS A 220 4.13 0.26 -4.40
C CYS A 220 4.59 0.91 -5.71
N ASP A 221 4.45 0.23 -6.86
CA ASP A 221 4.72 0.78 -8.19
C ASP A 221 3.57 1.65 -8.71
N LYS A 222 2.39 1.50 -8.10
CA LYS A 222 1.15 2.27 -8.31
C LYS A 222 0.61 2.75 -6.96
N LEU A 223 1.48 3.35 -6.14
CA LEU A 223 1.18 3.63 -4.74
C LEU A 223 -0.07 4.50 -4.55
N LEU A 224 -0.21 5.61 -5.28
CA LEU A 224 -1.35 6.53 -5.12
C LEU A 224 -2.64 5.88 -5.59
N THR A 225 -2.62 5.22 -6.76
CA THR A 225 -3.77 4.44 -7.24
C THR A 225 -4.17 3.36 -6.23
N SER A 226 -3.20 2.66 -5.66
CA SER A 226 -3.45 1.59 -4.70
C SER A 226 -4.02 2.11 -3.38
N LEU A 227 -3.52 3.22 -2.87
CA LEU A 227 -4.04 3.87 -1.66
C LEU A 227 -5.43 4.47 -1.89
N SER A 228 -5.69 5.09 -3.05
CA SER A 228 -7.03 5.58 -3.42
C SER A 228 -8.05 4.44 -3.48
N ASN A 229 -7.70 3.31 -4.09
CA ASN A 229 -8.54 2.12 -4.08
C ASN A 229 -8.78 1.58 -2.65
N ALA A 230 -7.76 1.64 -1.79
CA ALA A 230 -7.88 1.27 -0.37
C ALA A 230 -8.83 2.18 0.39
N GLU A 231 -8.78 3.49 0.15
CA GLU A 231 -9.66 4.49 0.76
C GLU A 231 -11.13 4.25 0.37
N GLN A 232 -11.38 4.01 -0.93
CA GLN A 232 -12.71 3.68 -1.42
C GLN A 232 -13.24 2.39 -0.79
N ASN A 233 -12.39 1.35 -0.67
CA ASN A 233 -12.78 0.11 -0.03
C ASN A 233 -13.00 0.27 1.47
N ALA A 234 -12.17 1.03 2.18
CA ALA A 234 -12.36 1.34 3.59
C ALA A 234 -13.69 2.08 3.83
N SER A 235 -14.03 3.03 2.97
CA SER A 235 -15.32 3.75 3.02
C SER A 235 -16.49 2.79 2.79
N ARG A 236 -16.40 1.88 1.80
CA ARG A 236 -17.42 0.86 1.55
C ARG A 236 -17.56 -0.12 2.72
N MET A 237 -16.45 -0.50 3.35
CA MET A 237 -16.46 -1.35 4.56
C MET A 237 -17.19 -0.63 5.70
N LEU A 238 -16.88 0.64 5.95
CA LEU A 238 -17.50 1.43 7.00
C LEU A 238 -19.02 1.53 6.81
N SER A 239 -19.48 1.88 5.60
CA SER A 239 -20.91 1.92 5.28
C SER A 239 -21.60 0.56 5.47
N ARG A 240 -20.92 -0.54 5.10
CA ARG A 240 -21.44 -1.90 5.33
C ARG A 240 -21.55 -2.23 6.80
N LEU A 241 -20.54 -1.91 7.60
CA LEU A 241 -20.54 -2.15 9.04
C LEU A 241 -21.69 -1.42 9.73
N HIS A 242 -21.94 -0.16 9.39
CA HIS A 242 -23.12 0.57 9.89
C HIS A 242 -24.44 -0.10 9.48
N ALA A 243 -24.57 -0.53 8.23
CA ALA A 243 -25.77 -1.23 7.78
C ALA A 243 -25.96 -2.59 8.47
N MET A 244 -24.87 -3.33 8.70
CA MET A 244 -24.88 -4.59 9.44
C MET A 244 -25.26 -4.37 10.90
N LYS A 245 -24.69 -3.36 11.56
CA LYS A 245 -25.06 -2.97 12.92
C LYS A 245 -26.57 -2.71 13.02
N ASN A 246 -27.11 -1.86 12.16
CA ASN A 246 -28.53 -1.51 12.20
C ASN A 246 -29.47 -2.70 11.92
N LYS A 247 -29.00 -3.73 11.20
CA LYS A 247 -29.82 -4.88 10.81
C LYS A 247 -29.69 -6.07 11.74
N PHE A 248 -28.54 -6.23 12.40
CA PHE A 248 -28.18 -7.46 13.13
C PHE A 248 -27.74 -7.23 14.58
N SER A 249 -27.66 -5.97 15.04
CA SER A 249 -27.48 -5.63 16.47
C SER A 249 -28.81 -5.53 17.20
#